data_AF-A0A317Z831-F1
#
_entry.id   AF-A0A317Z831-F1
#
_cell.length_a   1.000
_cell.length_b   1.000
_cell.length_c   1.000
_cell.angle_alpha   90.00
_cell.angle_beta   90.00
_cell.angle_gamma   90.00
#
_symmetry.space_group_name_H-M   'P 1'
#
loop_
_entity.id
_entity.type
_entity.pdbx_description
1 polymer ?
#
loop_
_entity_poly.entity_id
_entity_poly.type
_entity_poly.pdbx_seq_one_letter_code
_entity_poly.pdbx_strand_id
1 'polypeptide(L)'
;FFNIDNNQGKKEVAELYAHYESSHSKNMINHYSQDAQFQGVAHVKSTIFELAKGIRPLKLEAQHHDIYDFVDELKKWSPIKEKAWIQQALTQFINRNALFSFLDKGYHPCDVLYLESKMNGWHSTIIQESDPYMDVYNLINCRFILFQLICMNYEDRKNLAFHKSVIEQRWPLLHFFGVNTKVNLYEKYQMIEKQLEECQTNKINAQNMKLSYETQDFNRVFQQQRVHFKLKRRKFVESER
;
A
#
# COMPACT_ATOMS: atom_id res chain seq x y z
N PHE A 1 8.20 20.09 -1.63
CA PHE A 1 8.89 20.15 -0.32
C PHE A 1 8.40 21.40 0.38
N PHE A 2 7.56 21.24 1.40
CA PHE A 2 7.09 22.35 2.21
C PHE A 2 8.28 22.85 3.04
N ASN A 3 8.60 24.14 2.93
CA ASN A 3 9.75 24.76 3.60
C ASN A 3 9.43 25.06 5.08
N ILE A 4 8.99 24.03 5.81
CA ILE A 4 8.50 24.12 7.20
C ILE A 4 9.61 24.59 8.14
N ASP A 5 10.86 24.26 7.84
CA ASP A 5 12.03 24.62 8.65
C ASP A 5 12.34 26.13 8.65
N ASN A 6 11.79 26.89 7.70
CA ASN A 6 11.96 28.34 7.60
C ASN A 6 10.84 29.16 8.26
N ASN A 7 9.77 28.52 8.76
CA ASN A 7 8.68 29.22 9.45
C ASN A 7 8.99 29.34 10.95
N GLN A 8 10.00 30.13 11.29
CA GLN A 8 10.25 30.51 12.68
C GLN A 8 9.24 31.58 13.07
N GLY A 9 8.25 31.22 13.88
CA GLY A 9 7.38 32.20 14.52
C GLY A 9 8.19 33.24 15.31
N LYS A 10 7.64 34.45 15.43
CA LYS A 10 8.21 35.65 16.07
C LYS A 10 8.45 35.51 17.58
N LYS A 11 7.77 34.60 18.29
CA LYS A 11 7.89 34.36 19.75
C LYS A 11 7.79 32.88 20.09
N GLU A 12 8.68 32.37 20.94
CA GLU A 12 8.65 30.97 21.36
C GLU A 12 7.52 30.69 22.36
N VAL A 13 6.72 29.64 22.12
CA VAL A 13 5.61 29.17 22.99
C VAL A 13 6.05 27.97 23.84
N ALA A 14 7.10 28.17 24.64
CA ALA A 14 7.82 27.11 25.35
C ALA A 14 6.96 26.29 26.33
N GLU A 15 6.00 26.92 27.01
CA GLU A 15 5.11 26.25 27.98
C GLU A 15 4.17 25.23 27.31
N LEU A 16 3.75 25.49 26.07
CA LEU A 16 2.90 24.57 25.32
C LEU A 16 3.66 23.28 24.96
N TYR A 17 4.94 23.40 24.61
CA TYR A 17 5.78 22.27 24.16
C TYR A 17 5.93 21.15 25.18
N ALA A 18 5.72 21.42 26.47
CA ALA A 18 5.82 20.43 27.54
C ALA A 18 4.75 19.33 27.44
N HIS A 19 3.65 19.58 26.73
CA HIS A 19 2.52 18.66 26.59
C HIS A 19 2.54 17.82 25.31
N TYR A 20 3.56 18.01 24.46
CA TYR A 20 3.65 17.34 23.15
C TYR A 20 4.61 16.15 23.16
N GLU A 21 4.24 15.10 22.43
CA GLU A 21 5.04 13.88 22.33
C GLU A 21 6.28 14.01 21.43
N SER A 22 6.35 15.06 20.58
CA SER A 22 7.47 15.24 19.65
C SER A 22 7.92 16.70 19.50
N SER A 23 9.22 16.89 19.23
CA SER A 23 9.80 18.19 18.87
C SER A 23 9.65 18.54 17.39
N HIS A 24 9.23 17.59 16.55
CA HIS A 24 9.12 17.74 15.10
C HIS A 24 8.18 18.89 14.70
N SER A 25 7.17 19.12 15.53
CA SER A 25 6.05 20.00 15.25
C SER A 25 6.21 21.41 15.80
N LYS A 26 7.29 21.68 16.57
CA LYS A 26 7.45 22.95 17.30
C LYS A 26 7.36 24.18 16.39
N ASN A 27 8.03 24.14 15.23
CA ASN A 27 8.00 25.26 14.27
C ASN A 27 6.60 25.50 13.71
N MET A 28 5.86 24.44 13.38
CA MET A 28 4.48 24.57 12.90
C MET A 28 3.54 25.10 13.98
N ILE A 29 3.63 24.58 15.20
CA ILE A 29 2.84 25.06 16.36
C ILE A 29 3.11 26.55 16.57
N ASN A 30 4.39 26.95 16.56
CA ASN A 30 4.79 28.34 16.70
C ASN A 30 4.17 29.22 15.60
N HIS A 31 4.24 28.76 14.35
CA HIS A 31 3.65 29.44 13.21
C HIS A 31 2.13 29.56 13.32
N TYR A 32 1.43 28.47 13.63
CA TYR A 32 -0.03 28.44 13.80
C TYR A 32 -0.50 29.37 14.92
N SER A 33 0.25 29.44 16.03
CA SER A 33 -0.09 30.28 17.17
C SER A 33 -0.10 31.78 16.89
N GLN A 34 0.61 32.24 15.86
CA GLN A 34 0.86 33.66 15.62
C GLN A 34 0.19 34.22 14.39
N ASP A 35 -0.26 33.35 13.49
CA ASP A 35 -0.91 33.76 12.27
C ASP A 35 -2.43 33.62 12.44
N ALA A 36 -3.12 34.75 12.36
CA ALA A 36 -4.55 34.85 12.56
C ALA A 36 -5.35 34.02 11.55
N GLN A 37 -4.78 33.67 10.38
CA GLN A 37 -5.44 32.83 9.39
C GLN A 37 -5.71 31.40 9.90
N PHE A 38 -5.02 30.98 10.96
CA PHE A 38 -5.08 29.64 11.53
C PHE A 38 -5.90 29.55 12.81
N GLN A 39 -6.52 30.65 13.26
CA GLN A 39 -7.28 30.71 14.50
C GLN A 39 -8.78 30.54 14.23
N GLY A 40 -9.41 29.56 14.89
CA GLY A 40 -10.86 29.33 14.77
C GLY A 40 -11.29 28.84 13.38
N VAL A 41 -10.40 28.17 12.67
CA VAL A 41 -10.66 27.58 11.34
C VAL A 41 -10.69 26.06 11.42
N ALA A 42 -11.43 25.45 10.49
CA ALA A 42 -11.43 23.99 10.34
C ALA A 42 -10.20 23.53 9.54
N HIS A 43 -9.40 22.65 10.12
CA HIS A 43 -8.31 21.97 9.44
C HIS A 43 -8.73 20.56 9.08
N VAL A 44 -9.03 20.33 7.79
CA VAL A 44 -9.32 18.98 7.29
C VAL A 44 -8.00 18.27 6.98
N LYS A 45 -7.64 17.29 7.80
CA LYS A 45 -6.49 16.41 7.56
C LYS A 45 -6.96 15.08 6.99
N SER A 46 -6.20 14.55 6.05
CA SER A 46 -6.39 13.19 5.58
C SER A 46 -5.07 12.55 5.22
N THR A 47 -4.79 11.41 5.83
CA THR A 47 -3.61 10.60 5.55
C THR A 47 -3.92 9.60 4.42
N ILE A 48 -4.58 10.07 3.35
CA ILE A 48 -5.12 9.23 2.25
C ILE A 48 -4.06 8.29 1.70
N PHE A 49 -2.81 8.75 1.57
CA PHE A 49 -1.72 7.95 0.98
C PHE A 49 -1.34 6.68 1.74
N GLU A 50 -1.64 6.59 3.03
CA GLU A 50 -1.41 5.35 3.82
C GLU A 50 -2.70 4.52 4.00
N LEU A 51 -3.87 5.10 3.73
CA LEU A 51 -5.14 4.38 3.79
C LEU A 51 -5.19 3.31 2.70
N ALA A 52 -5.63 2.09 3.04
CA ALA A 52 -5.72 0.97 2.10
C ALA A 52 -4.39 0.56 1.44
N LYS A 53 -3.23 0.98 1.95
CA LYS A 53 -1.94 0.56 1.40
C LYS A 53 -1.61 -0.87 1.84
N GLY A 54 -0.90 -1.61 0.99
CA GLY A 54 -0.30 -2.91 1.33
C GLY A 54 1.07 -2.67 1.95
N ILE A 55 1.24 -3.01 3.23
CA ILE A 55 2.33 -2.46 4.09
C ILE A 55 3.05 -3.56 4.85
N ARG A 56 3.09 -4.77 4.28
CA ARG A 56 3.81 -5.89 4.86
C ARG A 56 5.27 -5.82 4.43
N PRO A 57 6.24 -6.05 5.32
CA PRO A 57 7.64 -6.18 4.93
C PRO A 57 7.78 -7.28 3.87
N LEU A 58 8.56 -7.05 2.81
CA LEU A 58 8.74 -8.01 1.71
C LEU A 58 9.12 -9.44 2.20
N LYS A 59 9.92 -9.53 3.26
CA LYS A 59 10.31 -10.81 3.87
C LYS A 59 9.11 -11.55 4.49
N LEU A 60 8.13 -10.79 4.98
CA LEU A 60 6.93 -11.30 5.63
C LEU A 60 5.77 -11.51 4.64
N GLU A 61 5.85 -10.97 3.41
CA GLU A 61 4.85 -11.21 2.35
C GLU A 61 4.84 -12.66 1.86
N ALA A 62 6.01 -13.30 1.82
CA ALA A 62 6.18 -14.60 1.16
C ALA A 62 5.75 -15.82 1.99
N GLN A 63 5.46 -15.67 3.28
CA GLN A 63 5.03 -16.78 4.15
C GLN A 63 3.89 -16.32 5.07
N HIS A 64 3.03 -17.23 5.49
CA HIS A 64 2.08 -16.95 6.59
C HIS A 64 2.88 -16.93 7.89
N HIS A 65 3.16 -15.73 8.38
CA HIS A 65 4.03 -15.52 9.53
C HIS A 65 3.23 -15.32 10.82
N ASP A 66 3.81 -15.78 11.92
CA ASP A 66 3.37 -15.46 13.27
C ASP A 66 3.54 -13.95 13.49
N ILE A 67 2.66 -13.32 14.27
CA ILE A 67 2.79 -11.90 14.65
C ILE A 67 4.15 -11.59 15.30
N TYR A 68 4.76 -12.58 15.96
CA TYR A 68 6.07 -12.44 16.58
C TYR A 68 7.25 -12.38 15.58
N ASP A 69 7.05 -12.77 14.31
CA ASP A 69 8.07 -12.58 13.27
C ASP A 69 8.30 -11.08 12.98
N PHE A 70 7.33 -10.23 13.35
CA PHE A 70 7.45 -8.78 13.25
C PHE A 70 8.42 -8.17 14.26
N VAL A 71 8.83 -8.91 15.30
CA VAL A 71 9.78 -8.43 16.33
C VAL A 71 11.10 -7.96 15.70
N ASP A 72 11.61 -8.71 14.71
CA ASP A 72 12.87 -8.36 14.05
C ASP A 72 12.73 -7.12 13.15
N GLU A 73 11.52 -6.86 12.62
CA GLU A 73 11.24 -5.62 11.89
C GLU A 73 11.12 -4.42 12.84
N LEU A 74 10.42 -4.58 13.97
CA LEU A 74 10.29 -3.55 15.01
C LEU A 74 11.63 -3.13 15.58
N LYS A 75 12.61 -4.04 15.64
CA LYS A 75 13.98 -3.72 16.09
C LYS A 75 14.65 -2.62 15.25
N LYS A 76 14.28 -2.46 13.98
CA LYS A 76 14.80 -1.36 13.15
C LYS A 76 14.32 0.00 13.64
N TRP A 77 13.05 0.09 14.04
CA TRP A 77 12.40 1.35 14.44
C TRP A 77 12.44 1.62 15.94
N SER A 78 12.64 0.60 16.77
CA SER A 78 12.75 0.75 18.22
C SER A 78 14.09 1.37 18.61
N PRO A 79 14.14 2.35 19.51
CA PRO A 79 15.40 2.83 20.09
C PRO A 79 16.07 1.74 20.94
N ILE A 80 15.27 0.86 21.55
CA ILE A 80 15.74 -0.30 22.32
C ILE A 80 15.95 -1.47 21.36
N LYS A 81 17.15 -2.07 21.36
CA LYS A 81 17.53 -3.13 20.41
C LYS A 81 17.45 -4.55 20.98
N GLU A 82 17.08 -4.68 22.26
CA GLU A 82 16.90 -5.96 22.94
C GLU A 82 15.65 -6.68 22.46
N LYS A 83 15.84 -7.88 21.88
CA LYS A 83 14.74 -8.65 21.28
C LYS A 83 13.67 -9.04 22.31
N ALA A 84 14.10 -9.48 23.49
CA ALA A 84 13.19 -9.87 24.58
C ALA A 84 12.29 -8.71 25.02
N TRP A 85 12.86 -7.51 25.16
CA TRP A 85 12.10 -6.30 25.50
C TRP A 85 11.07 -5.96 24.41
N ILE A 86 11.48 -5.97 23.14
CA ILE A 86 10.57 -5.68 22.01
C ILE A 86 9.43 -6.70 21.96
N GLN A 87 9.74 -7.98 22.13
CA GLN A 87 8.74 -9.04 22.15
C GLN A 87 7.76 -8.88 23.32
N GLN A 88 8.24 -8.51 24.51
CA GLN A 88 7.38 -8.23 25.66
C GLN A 88 6.46 -7.03 25.37
N ALA A 89 7.00 -5.94 24.84
CA ALA A 89 6.24 -4.74 24.48
C ALA A 89 5.17 -5.06 23.41
N LEU A 90 5.53 -5.84 22.39
CA LEU A 90 4.59 -6.31 21.37
C LEU A 90 3.48 -7.18 21.98
N THR A 91 3.82 -8.09 22.89
CA THR A 91 2.84 -8.95 23.59
C THR A 91 1.85 -8.11 24.39
N GLN A 92 2.34 -7.10 25.14
CA GLN A 92 1.49 -6.17 25.87
C GLN A 92 0.57 -5.38 24.94
N PHE A 93 1.11 -4.91 23.81
CA PHE A 93 0.33 -4.20 22.79
C PHE A 93 -0.78 -5.07 22.20
N ILE A 94 -0.47 -6.31 21.86
CA ILE A 94 -1.44 -7.29 21.34
C ILE A 94 -2.58 -7.51 22.33
N ASN A 95 -2.25 -7.75 23.59
CA ASN A 95 -3.23 -8.03 24.63
C ASN A 95 -4.11 -6.80 24.93
N ARG A 96 -3.50 -5.61 25.06
CA ARG A 96 -4.22 -4.36 25.34
C ARG A 96 -5.26 -4.03 24.26
N ASN A 97 -4.93 -4.31 23.00
CA ASN A 97 -5.79 -3.99 21.86
C ASN A 97 -6.65 -5.18 21.39
N ALA A 98 -6.62 -6.31 22.11
CA ALA A 98 -7.31 -7.55 21.76
C ALA A 98 -7.08 -7.98 20.29
N LEU A 99 -5.82 -7.88 19.83
CA LEU A 99 -5.46 -8.08 18.42
C LEU A 99 -5.83 -9.48 17.89
N PHE A 100 -5.83 -10.51 18.75
CA PHE A 100 -6.22 -11.87 18.38
C PHE A 100 -7.65 -11.96 17.84
N SER A 101 -8.58 -11.13 18.32
CA SER A 101 -9.96 -11.10 17.81
C SER A 101 -10.08 -10.66 16.34
N PHE A 102 -9.05 -10.01 15.79
CA PHE A 102 -8.97 -9.66 14.38
C PHE A 102 -8.36 -10.80 13.56
N LEU A 103 -7.43 -11.56 14.15
CA LEU A 103 -6.89 -12.75 13.51
C LEU A 103 -7.98 -13.80 13.30
N ASP A 104 -8.88 -13.97 14.29
CA ASP A 104 -10.07 -14.84 14.18
C ASP A 104 -11.01 -14.44 13.03
N LYS A 105 -11.00 -13.16 12.64
CA LYS A 105 -11.77 -12.62 11.52
C LYS A 105 -11.04 -12.70 10.19
N GLY A 106 -9.86 -13.33 10.15
CA GLY A 106 -9.05 -13.52 8.95
C GLY A 106 -8.17 -12.33 8.57
N TYR A 107 -8.02 -11.32 9.43
CA TYR A 107 -7.09 -10.21 9.14
C TYR A 107 -5.64 -10.66 9.33
N HIS A 108 -4.76 -10.16 8.47
CA HIS A 108 -3.33 -10.44 8.59
C HIS A 108 -2.71 -9.65 9.76
N PRO A 109 -1.91 -10.29 10.64
CA PRO A 109 -1.38 -9.64 11.85
C PRO A 109 -0.62 -8.33 11.59
N CYS A 110 0.24 -8.32 10.57
CA CYS A 110 1.00 -7.12 10.21
C CYS A 110 0.12 -5.95 9.77
N ASP A 111 -1.01 -6.21 9.11
CA ASP A 111 -1.90 -5.13 8.67
C ASP A 111 -2.53 -4.47 9.90
N VAL A 112 -3.10 -5.29 10.80
CA VAL A 112 -3.76 -4.79 12.03
C VAL A 112 -2.76 -4.06 12.93
N LEU A 113 -1.57 -4.61 13.13
CA LEU A 113 -0.51 -3.98 13.92
C LEU A 113 -0.07 -2.63 13.33
N TYR A 114 0.13 -2.57 12.01
CA TYR A 114 0.47 -1.31 11.35
C TYR A 114 -0.60 -0.25 11.60
N LEU A 115 -1.88 -0.57 11.39
CA LEU A 115 -2.95 0.40 11.56
C LEU A 115 -3.10 0.85 13.00
N GLU A 116 -3.08 -0.08 13.95
CA GLU A 116 -3.21 0.26 15.36
C GLU A 116 -2.02 1.09 15.84
N SER A 117 -0.79 0.81 15.36
CA SER A 117 0.38 1.64 15.69
C SER A 117 0.31 3.03 15.06
N LYS A 118 -0.16 3.15 13.81
CA LYS A 118 -0.30 4.43 13.11
C LYS A 118 -1.42 5.30 13.69
N MET A 119 -2.58 4.71 13.95
CA MET A 119 -3.73 5.42 14.52
C MET A 119 -3.48 5.85 15.97
N ASN A 120 -2.84 5.00 16.79
CA ASN A 120 -2.61 5.36 18.20
C ASN A 120 -1.39 6.25 18.41
N GLY A 121 -0.32 6.08 17.62
CA GLY A 121 0.94 6.82 17.81
C GLY A 121 1.10 7.99 16.86
N TRP A 122 1.14 7.71 15.55
CA TRP A 122 1.50 8.75 14.58
C TRP A 122 0.39 9.79 14.38
N HIS A 123 -0.85 9.33 14.32
CA HIS A 123 -2.01 10.19 14.10
C HIS A 123 -2.26 11.15 15.26
N SER A 124 -2.07 10.70 16.50
CA SER A 124 -2.21 11.55 17.70
C SER A 124 -1.18 12.68 17.68
N THR A 125 0.08 12.38 17.33
CA THR A 125 1.13 13.40 17.22
C THR A 125 0.81 14.44 16.15
N ILE A 126 0.26 14.04 14.99
CA ILE A 126 -0.11 14.98 13.91
C ILE A 126 -1.30 15.85 14.29
N ILE A 127 -2.30 15.32 15.00
CA ILE A 127 -3.45 16.13 15.43
C ILE A 127 -2.98 17.21 16.40
N GLN A 128 -2.18 16.80 17.39
CA GLN A 128 -1.65 17.68 18.44
C GLN A 128 -1.03 18.97 17.89
N GLU A 129 -0.37 18.94 16.73
CA GLU A 129 0.29 20.11 16.13
C GLU A 129 -0.66 21.28 15.82
N SER A 130 -1.92 20.98 15.52
CA SER A 130 -2.93 21.97 15.10
C SER A 130 -4.13 22.08 16.04
N ASP A 131 -4.36 21.06 16.87
CA ASP A 131 -5.48 20.96 17.81
C ASP A 131 -5.69 22.21 18.71
N PRO A 132 -4.64 22.91 19.20
CA PRO A 132 -4.84 24.09 20.04
C PRO A 132 -5.39 25.32 19.30
N TYR A 133 -5.29 25.35 17.96
CA TYR A 133 -5.53 26.56 17.17
C TYR A 133 -6.67 26.38 16.16
N MET A 134 -6.89 25.15 15.72
CA MET A 134 -7.80 24.78 14.64
C MET A 134 -8.71 23.65 15.08
N ASP A 135 -9.94 23.64 14.58
CA ASP A 135 -10.81 22.48 14.68
C ASP A 135 -10.32 21.40 13.70
N VAL A 136 -9.68 20.36 14.21
CA VAL A 136 -9.10 19.31 13.37
C VAL A 136 -10.14 18.26 13.00
N TYR A 137 -10.44 18.17 11.70
CA TYR A 137 -11.32 17.14 11.15
C TYR A 137 -10.50 16.12 10.38
N ASN A 138 -10.56 14.87 10.84
CA ASN A 138 -9.98 13.75 10.11
C ASN A 138 -11.00 13.21 9.13
N LEU A 139 -10.68 13.32 7.84
CA LEU A 139 -11.59 12.87 6.76
C LEU A 139 -11.98 11.40 6.94
N ILE A 140 -11.04 10.56 7.38
CA ILE A 140 -11.27 9.14 7.64
C ILE A 140 -10.68 8.82 9.02
N ASN A 141 -11.54 8.74 10.03
CA ASN A 141 -11.22 8.25 11.37
C ASN A 141 -12.32 7.32 11.91
N CYS A 142 -12.91 6.52 11.01
CA CYS A 142 -13.91 5.54 11.38
C CYS A 142 -13.30 4.15 11.30
N ARG A 143 -13.28 3.44 12.43
CA ARG A 143 -12.77 2.08 12.54
C ARG A 143 -13.41 1.16 11.48
N PHE A 144 -14.72 1.29 11.27
CA PHE A 144 -15.43 0.53 10.23
C PHE A 144 -14.87 0.78 8.82
N ILE A 145 -14.71 2.03 8.41
CA ILE A 145 -14.14 2.39 7.09
C ILE A 145 -12.71 1.85 6.96
N LEU A 146 -11.88 2.01 7.99
CA LEU A 146 -10.52 1.48 7.99
C LEU A 146 -10.52 -0.02 7.75
N PHE A 147 -11.29 -0.80 8.53
CA PHE A 147 -11.42 -2.24 8.36
C PHE A 147 -11.89 -2.65 6.96
N GLN A 148 -12.86 -1.95 6.37
CA GLN A 148 -13.29 -2.20 4.99
C GLN A 148 -12.14 -1.99 3.99
N LEU A 149 -11.34 -0.94 4.17
CA LEU A 149 -10.19 -0.68 3.30
C LEU A 149 -9.11 -1.77 3.40
N ILE A 150 -8.97 -2.44 4.55
CA ILE A 150 -7.97 -3.51 4.76
C ILE A 150 -8.47 -4.86 4.28
N CYS A 151 -9.79 -5.07 4.26
CA CYS A 151 -10.40 -6.26 3.66
C CYS A 151 -10.10 -6.40 2.16
N MET A 152 -9.71 -5.31 1.49
CA MET A 152 -9.22 -5.39 0.11
C MET A 152 -8.05 -6.36 -0.02
N ASN A 153 -8.00 -7.05 -1.17
CA ASN A 153 -6.91 -7.94 -1.53
C ASN A 153 -5.56 -7.22 -1.33
N TYR A 154 -4.61 -7.91 -0.70
CA TYR A 154 -3.30 -7.37 -0.43
C TYR A 154 -2.60 -6.85 -1.68
N GLU A 155 -2.70 -7.58 -2.80
CA GLU A 155 -2.08 -7.15 -4.07
C GLU A 155 -2.70 -5.87 -4.61
N ASP A 156 -4.02 -5.69 -4.49
CA ASP A 156 -4.69 -4.45 -4.89
C ASP A 156 -4.26 -3.27 -4.01
N ARG A 157 -4.12 -3.51 -2.70
CA ARG A 157 -3.62 -2.53 -1.74
C ARG A 157 -2.16 -2.15 -2.00
N LYS A 158 -1.31 -3.13 -2.30
CA LYS A 158 0.11 -2.94 -2.66
C LYS A 158 0.25 -2.10 -3.94
N ASN A 159 -0.65 -2.33 -4.90
CA ASN A 159 -0.70 -1.61 -6.17
C ASN A 159 -1.51 -0.30 -6.12
N LEU A 160 -1.95 0.13 -4.93
CA LEU A 160 -2.71 1.37 -4.69
C LEU A 160 -4.00 1.45 -5.52
N ALA A 161 -4.69 0.32 -5.71
CA ALA A 161 -5.89 0.23 -6.55
C ALA A 161 -7.00 1.19 -6.09
N PHE A 162 -7.22 1.30 -4.78
CA PHE A 162 -8.18 2.24 -4.20
C PHE A 162 -7.86 3.69 -4.59
N HIS A 163 -6.62 4.13 -4.37
CA HIS A 163 -6.20 5.49 -4.71
C HIS A 163 -6.32 5.76 -6.21
N LYS A 164 -5.91 4.80 -7.04
CA LYS A 164 -6.03 4.91 -8.49
C LYS A 164 -7.49 5.08 -8.92
N SER A 165 -8.41 4.33 -8.30
CA SER A 165 -9.84 4.44 -8.57
C SER A 165 -10.42 5.79 -8.12
N VAL A 166 -10.04 6.27 -6.93
CA VAL A 166 -10.44 7.62 -6.46
C VAL A 166 -9.93 8.71 -7.41
N ILE A 167 -8.67 8.61 -7.84
CA ILE A 167 -8.08 9.53 -8.81
C ILE A 167 -8.83 9.47 -10.13
N GLU A 168 -9.10 8.27 -10.66
CA GLU A 168 -9.79 8.08 -11.94
C GLU A 168 -11.20 8.67 -11.92
N GLN A 169 -11.92 8.56 -10.81
CA GLN A 169 -13.28 9.08 -10.68
C GLN A 169 -13.34 10.59 -10.40
N ARG A 170 -12.33 11.17 -9.75
CA ARG A 170 -12.38 12.55 -9.25
C ARG A 170 -11.45 13.50 -9.98
N TRP A 171 -10.27 13.04 -10.36
CA TRP A 171 -9.26 13.85 -11.04
C TRP A 171 -8.32 12.98 -11.89
N PRO A 172 -8.79 12.38 -13.00
CA PRO A 172 -7.99 11.46 -13.82
C PRO A 172 -6.67 12.07 -14.34
N LEU A 173 -6.59 13.40 -14.47
CA LEU A 173 -5.36 14.11 -14.85
C LEU A 173 -4.17 13.81 -13.90
N LEU A 174 -4.41 13.41 -12.64
CA LEU A 174 -3.30 13.11 -11.73
C LEU A 174 -2.52 11.85 -12.13
N HIS A 175 -3.10 10.94 -12.92
CA HIS A 175 -2.40 9.74 -13.42
C HIS A 175 -1.21 10.08 -14.33
N PHE A 176 -1.23 11.23 -15.00
CA PHE A 176 -0.19 11.61 -15.97
C PHE A 176 1.16 11.92 -15.31
N PHE A 177 1.16 12.48 -14.09
CA PHE A 177 2.39 12.85 -13.36
C PHE A 177 3.18 11.63 -12.86
N GLY A 178 2.51 10.48 -12.70
CA GLY A 178 3.10 9.28 -12.14
C GLY A 178 3.31 9.34 -10.63
N VAL A 179 3.45 8.17 -10.01
CA VAL A 179 3.64 8.03 -8.56
C VAL A 179 5.10 7.71 -8.28
N ASN A 180 5.78 8.57 -7.51
CA ASN A 180 7.19 8.40 -7.10
C ASN A 180 8.15 8.06 -8.25
N THR A 181 7.92 8.63 -9.43
CA THR A 181 8.73 8.40 -10.61
C THR A 181 9.40 9.69 -11.04
N LYS A 182 10.62 9.57 -11.56
CA LYS A 182 11.32 10.68 -12.25
C LYS A 182 10.94 10.76 -13.73
N VAL A 183 10.21 9.75 -14.22
CA VAL A 183 9.83 9.63 -15.63
C VAL A 183 8.64 10.52 -15.91
N ASN A 184 8.83 11.53 -16.76
CA ASN A 184 7.78 12.45 -17.14
C ASN A 184 6.82 11.82 -18.18
N LEU A 185 5.73 12.52 -18.51
CA LEU A 185 4.73 11.99 -19.42
C LEU A 185 5.28 11.69 -20.82
N TYR A 186 6.17 12.55 -21.33
CA TYR A 186 6.77 12.39 -22.64
C TYR A 186 7.67 11.15 -22.69
N GLU A 187 8.50 10.95 -21.68
CA GLU A 187 9.34 9.76 -21.57
C GLU A 187 8.51 8.47 -21.46
N LYS A 188 7.39 8.49 -20.71
CA LYS A 188 6.44 7.36 -20.68
C LYS A 188 5.86 7.07 -22.06
N TYR A 189 5.46 8.10 -22.80
CA TYR A 189 4.95 7.96 -24.15
C TYR A 189 5.97 7.27 -25.06
N GLN A 190 7.22 7.74 -25.07
CA GLN A 190 8.30 7.14 -25.87
C GLN A 190 8.58 5.68 -25.49
N MET A 191 8.52 5.34 -24.19
CA MET A 191 8.67 3.95 -23.74
C MET A 191 7.54 3.05 -24.25
N ILE A 192 6.29 3.53 -24.20
CA ILE A 192 5.12 2.78 -24.69
C ILE A 192 5.19 2.58 -26.20
N GLU A 193 5.56 3.63 -26.95
CA GLU A 193 5.72 3.59 -28.40
C GLU A 193 6.75 2.53 -28.80
N LYS A 194 7.91 2.52 -28.14
CA LYS A 194 8.95 1.49 -28.35
C LYS A 194 8.46 0.08 -28.01
N GLN A 195 7.75 -0.10 -26.90
CA GLN A 195 7.19 -1.40 -26.51
C GLN A 195 6.16 -1.91 -27.54
N LEU A 196 5.38 -1.00 -28.14
CA LEU A 196 4.41 -1.32 -29.18
C LEU A 196 5.12 -1.82 -30.44
N GLU A 197 6.18 -1.14 -30.88
CA GLU A 197 7.01 -1.55 -32.02
C GLU A 197 7.65 -2.93 -31.82
N GLU A 198 8.19 -3.18 -30.62
CA GLU A 198 8.77 -4.48 -30.25
C GLU A 198 7.72 -5.59 -30.29
N CYS A 199 6.51 -5.35 -29.76
CA CYS A 199 5.41 -6.31 -29.80
C CYS A 199 4.95 -6.61 -31.23
N GLN A 200 4.85 -5.59 -32.09
CA GLN A 200 4.46 -5.76 -33.49
C GLN A 200 5.52 -6.55 -34.26
N THR A 201 6.80 -6.24 -34.07
CA THR A 201 7.93 -6.95 -34.68
C THR A 201 7.95 -8.42 -34.25
N ASN A 202 7.75 -8.70 -32.96
CA ASN A 202 7.68 -10.06 -32.44
C ASN A 202 6.49 -10.85 -32.98
N LYS A 203 5.33 -10.19 -33.17
CA LYS A 203 4.14 -10.82 -33.76
C LYS A 203 4.37 -11.17 -35.24
N ILE A 204 5.02 -10.29 -36.00
CA ILE A 204 5.43 -10.55 -37.39
C ILE A 204 6.41 -11.72 -37.45
N ASN A 205 7.41 -11.75 -36.57
CA ASN A 205 8.39 -12.84 -36.49
C ASN A 205 7.74 -14.18 -36.11
N ALA A 206 6.79 -14.18 -35.17
CA ALA A 206 6.04 -15.38 -34.80
C ALA A 206 5.12 -15.89 -35.93
N GLN A 207 4.56 -14.98 -36.74
CA GLN A 207 3.78 -15.36 -37.94
C GLN A 207 4.67 -15.89 -39.07
N ASN A 208 5.91 -15.40 -39.15
CA ASN A 208 6.90 -15.84 -40.15
C ASN A 208 7.68 -17.10 -39.72
N MET A 209 7.60 -17.53 -38.46
CA MET A 209 8.12 -18.82 -38.01
C MET A 209 7.30 -19.95 -38.63
N LYS A 210 7.79 -20.48 -39.75
CA LYS A 210 7.39 -21.81 -40.22
C LYS A 210 7.84 -22.83 -39.18
N LEU A 211 6.89 -23.38 -38.42
CA LEU A 211 7.12 -24.55 -37.57
C LEU A 211 7.46 -25.74 -38.48
N SER A 212 8.75 -26.01 -38.67
CA SER A 212 9.23 -27.26 -39.23
C SER A 212 9.35 -28.28 -38.09
N TYR A 213 8.38 -29.18 -38.00
CA TYR A 213 8.48 -30.35 -37.13
C TYR A 213 9.28 -31.42 -37.88
N GLU A 214 10.51 -31.68 -37.44
CA GLU A 214 11.21 -32.92 -37.80
C GLU A 214 10.69 -34.04 -36.92
N THR A 215 9.74 -34.83 -37.43
CA THR A 215 9.31 -36.06 -36.77
C THR A 215 10.09 -37.23 -37.36
N GLN A 216 10.96 -37.87 -36.57
CA GLN A 216 11.57 -39.16 -36.93
C GLN A 216 10.54 -40.31 -36.91
N ASP A 217 9.34 -40.08 -36.36
CA ASP A 217 8.33 -41.12 -36.10
C ASP A 217 7.31 -41.35 -37.23
N PHE A 218 7.31 -40.54 -38.30
CA PHE A 218 6.38 -40.72 -39.44
C PHE A 218 6.93 -41.63 -40.56
N ASN A 219 7.97 -42.42 -40.28
CA ASN A 219 8.42 -43.52 -41.14
C ASN A 219 8.11 -44.91 -40.54
N ARG A 220 6.98 -45.06 -39.84
CA ARG A 220 6.42 -46.38 -39.53
C ARG A 220 5.25 -46.70 -40.45
N VAL A 221 5.62 -47.28 -41.59
CA VAL A 221 4.92 -48.31 -42.35
C VAL A 221 3.44 -48.49 -41.99
N PHE A 222 2.58 -48.04 -42.92
CA PHE A 222 1.19 -48.47 -43.05
C PHE A 222 1.14 -49.97 -43.39
N GLN A 223 1.52 -50.84 -42.46
CA GLN A 223 1.20 -52.26 -42.52
C GLN A 223 0.74 -52.71 -41.14
N GLN A 224 -0.58 -52.87 -41.09
CA GLN A 224 -1.32 -53.78 -40.22
C GLN A 224 -1.46 -53.40 -38.73
N GLN A 225 -2.72 -53.06 -38.43
CA GLN A 225 -3.47 -53.34 -37.19
C GLN A 225 -3.65 -52.22 -36.14
N ARG A 226 -4.80 -51.55 -36.30
CA ARG A 226 -5.76 -51.04 -35.30
C ARG A 226 -5.21 -50.46 -33.99
N VAL A 227 -5.19 -49.12 -33.91
CA VAL A 227 -5.22 -48.40 -32.64
C VAL A 227 -6.65 -47.96 -32.33
N HIS A 228 -7.16 -48.35 -31.16
CA HIS A 228 -8.44 -47.87 -30.63
C HIS A 228 -8.30 -46.43 -30.13
N PHE A 229 -9.09 -45.51 -30.68
CA PHE A 229 -9.23 -44.16 -30.13
C PHE A 229 -10.21 -44.16 -28.96
N LYS A 230 -9.73 -43.88 -27.75
CA LYS A 230 -10.58 -43.46 -26.63
C LYS A 230 -10.45 -41.96 -26.42
N LEU A 231 -11.37 -41.20 -27.03
CA LEU A 231 -11.61 -39.80 -26.71
C LEU A 231 -12.23 -39.71 -25.31
N LYS A 232 -11.48 -39.19 -24.33
CA LYS A 232 -12.05 -38.68 -23.07
C LYS A 232 -11.96 -37.16 -23.04
N ARG A 233 -12.90 -36.48 -23.69
CA ARG A 233 -13.40 -35.15 -23.30
C ARG A 233 -14.87 -35.00 -23.69
N ARG A 234 -15.78 -35.29 -22.75
CA ARG A 234 -17.11 -34.66 -22.62
C ARG A 234 -16.94 -33.58 -21.56
N LYS A 235 -17.45 -32.36 -21.64
CA LYS A 235 -18.35 -31.70 -22.58
C LYS A 235 -18.07 -30.19 -22.40
N PHE A 236 -18.13 -29.44 -23.50
CA PHE A 236 -18.39 -28.01 -23.48
C PHE A 236 -19.66 -27.73 -22.68
N VAL A 237 -19.58 -26.80 -21.74
CA VAL A 237 -20.74 -26.06 -21.27
C VAL A 237 -20.64 -24.70 -21.95
N GLU A 238 -21.27 -24.58 -23.11
CA GLU A 238 -21.86 -23.33 -23.53
C GLU A 238 -23.31 -23.65 -23.93
N SER A 239 -24.20 -22.91 -23.28
CA SER A 239 -25.65 -22.98 -23.35
C SER A 239 -26.17 -22.41 -24.66
N GLU A 240 -27.23 -23.02 -25.19
CA GLU A 240 -28.30 -22.24 -25.79
C GLU A 240 -29.65 -22.63 -25.15
N ARG A 241 -30.31 -21.59 -24.62
CA ARG A 241 -31.64 -21.46 -24.01
C ARG A 241 -31.77 -21.73 -22.51
#